data_AF-A0A0F8YB41-F1
#
_entry.id   AF-A0A0F8YB41-F1
#
_cell.length_a   1.000
_cell.length_b   1.000
_cell.length_c   1.000
_cell.angle_alpha   90.00
_cell.angle_beta   90.00
_cell.angle_gamma   90.00
#
_symmetry.space_group_name_H-M   'P 1'
#
loop_
_entity.id
_entity.type
_entity.pdbx_description
1 polymer ?
#
loop_
_entity_poly.entity_id
_entity_poly.type
_entity_poly.pdbx_seq_one_letter_code
_entity_poly.pdbx_strand_id
1 'polypeptide(L)'
;MAVDNIGVVLTTRGARTVRRDLETIGVSAGKAQTSVTLLRRAMGLLGAGLLIKQYATLSDEFINIRNRIKIVTSSMEELIEVHERLLSIANATRSSFRGTTELFVRLSLAAKALGIEQDRLLPVTKSINEAILLSGATAREAEAGLIQLSQGIAANRLGGDELRSVLEQLPVVADVIAKSMGITRGELRLMGEQGKITGEIVVEAFEKARVELEEKFATQVPTISQQFTV
;
A
#
# COMPACT_ATOMS: atom_id res chain seq x y z
N MET A 1 29.26 -70.41 -51.51
CA MET A 1 28.27 -70.29 -50.42
C MET A 1 29.01 -69.89 -49.15
N ALA A 2 28.88 -68.63 -48.70
CA ALA A 2 28.97 -68.17 -47.30
C ALA A 2 29.20 -66.64 -47.22
N VAL A 3 28.11 -65.95 -46.91
CA VAL A 3 27.91 -64.78 -46.02
C VAL A 3 28.75 -63.50 -46.23
N ASP A 4 28.08 -62.50 -46.78
CA ASP A 4 28.37 -61.07 -46.67
C ASP A 4 28.43 -60.59 -45.21
N ASN A 5 29.40 -59.73 -44.89
CA ASN A 5 29.27 -58.78 -43.78
C ASN A 5 29.98 -57.47 -44.16
N ILE A 6 29.25 -56.60 -44.85
CA ILE A 6 29.66 -55.21 -45.12
C ILE A 6 29.22 -54.38 -43.91
N GLY A 7 30.19 -53.89 -43.13
CA GLY A 7 29.97 -52.88 -42.12
C GLY A 7 29.57 -51.56 -42.78
N VAL A 8 28.29 -51.19 -42.66
CA VAL A 8 27.78 -49.90 -43.11
C VAL A 8 28.20 -48.82 -42.10
N VAL A 9 29.24 -48.06 -42.42
CA VAL A 9 29.50 -46.77 -41.76
C VAL A 9 28.61 -45.73 -42.43
N LEU A 10 27.57 -45.31 -41.71
CA LEU A 10 26.58 -44.35 -42.18
C LEU A 10 27.18 -42.97 -42.50
N THR A 11 26.68 -42.47 -43.61
CA THR A 11 27.01 -41.28 -44.38
C THR A 11 27.06 -39.98 -43.57
N THR A 12 28.19 -39.28 -43.64
CA THR A 12 28.27 -37.84 -43.41
C THR A 12 27.53 -37.11 -44.53
N ARG A 13 26.31 -36.63 -44.27
CA ARG A 13 25.64 -35.44 -44.86
C ARG A 13 24.13 -35.53 -44.59
N GLY A 14 23.72 -35.00 -43.45
CA GLY A 14 22.30 -34.95 -43.05
C GLY A 14 22.02 -34.21 -41.73
N ALA A 15 23.05 -33.86 -40.96
CA ALA A 15 22.90 -33.27 -39.63
C ALA A 15 23.01 -31.73 -39.58
N ARG A 16 22.68 -31.01 -40.66
CA ARG A 16 22.77 -29.53 -40.68
C ARG A 16 21.47 -28.79 -41.01
N THR A 17 20.37 -29.49 -41.30
CA THR A 17 19.06 -28.85 -41.54
C THR A 17 18.07 -29.09 -40.41
N VAL A 18 18.22 -30.15 -39.61
CA VAL A 18 17.33 -30.43 -38.46
C VAL A 18 17.68 -29.60 -37.20
N ARG A 19 18.79 -28.83 -37.23
CA ARG A 19 19.18 -27.94 -36.11
C ARG A 19 18.61 -26.52 -36.22
N ARG A 20 18.00 -26.13 -37.36
CA ARG A 20 17.41 -24.79 -37.54
C ARG A 20 15.93 -24.69 -37.17
N ASP A 21 15.18 -25.80 -37.19
CA ASP A 21 13.75 -25.77 -36.88
C ASP A 21 13.41 -26.09 -35.42
N LEU A 22 14.42 -26.40 -34.60
CA LEU A 22 14.30 -26.48 -33.14
C LEU A 22 14.70 -25.16 -32.43
N GLU A 23 15.20 -24.17 -33.17
CA GLU A 23 15.61 -22.86 -32.62
C GLU A 23 14.49 -21.80 -32.74
N THR A 24 13.46 -22.04 -33.56
CA THR A 24 12.29 -21.15 -33.74
C THR A 24 11.04 -21.58 -32.97
N ILE A 25 11.04 -22.76 -32.32
CA ILE A 25 9.92 -23.23 -31.45
C ILE A 25 10.16 -22.83 -29.97
N GLY A 26 11.11 -21.94 -29.70
CA GLY A 26 11.38 -21.38 -28.36
C GLY A 26 10.98 -19.92 -28.16
N VAL A 27 10.35 -19.25 -29.14
CA VAL A 27 10.23 -17.77 -29.15
C VAL A 27 8.81 -17.25 -28.83
N SER A 28 7.87 -18.11 -28.46
CA SER A 28 6.51 -17.66 -28.07
C SER A 28 6.15 -17.90 -26.59
N ALA A 29 7.14 -18.23 -25.74
CA ALA A 29 7.00 -18.30 -24.28
C ALA A 29 7.98 -17.37 -23.53
N GLY A 30 8.54 -16.36 -24.22
CA GLY A 30 9.61 -15.49 -23.71
C GLY A 30 9.20 -14.08 -23.29
N LYS A 31 7.90 -13.72 -23.31
CA LYS A 31 7.44 -12.36 -22.94
C LYS A 31 6.78 -12.24 -21.56
N ALA A 32 6.58 -13.35 -20.84
CA ALA A 32 6.11 -13.35 -19.46
C ALA A 32 7.21 -13.71 -18.42
N GLN A 33 8.28 -14.41 -18.84
CA GLN A 33 9.38 -14.81 -17.96
C GLN A 33 10.39 -13.67 -17.72
N THR A 34 10.58 -12.79 -18.70
CA THR A 34 11.61 -11.74 -18.65
C THR A 34 11.24 -10.60 -17.71
N SER A 35 9.95 -10.27 -17.60
CA SER A 35 9.42 -9.29 -16.64
C SER A 35 9.54 -9.78 -15.19
N VAL A 36 9.28 -11.05 -14.91
CA VAL A 36 9.42 -11.63 -13.56
C VAL A 36 10.89 -11.79 -13.16
N THR A 37 11.77 -12.13 -14.10
CA THR A 37 13.21 -12.33 -13.80
C THR A 37 13.96 -11.01 -13.70
N LEU A 38 13.57 -10.00 -14.48
CA LEU A 38 14.05 -8.62 -14.32
C LEU A 38 13.54 -8.01 -13.02
N LEU A 39 12.29 -8.28 -12.63
CA LEU A 39 11.74 -7.88 -11.34
C LEU A 39 12.47 -8.56 -10.17
N ARG A 40 12.80 -9.86 -10.28
CA ARG A 40 13.60 -10.60 -9.28
C ARG A 40 15.06 -10.15 -9.21
N ARG A 41 15.70 -9.83 -10.34
CA ARG A 41 17.07 -9.28 -10.37
C ARG A 41 17.14 -7.82 -9.93
N ALA A 42 16.13 -7.02 -10.26
CA ALA A 42 15.94 -5.70 -9.65
C ALA A 42 15.77 -5.88 -8.14
N MET A 43 14.94 -6.81 -7.66
CA MET A 43 14.82 -7.13 -6.24
C MET A 43 16.12 -7.65 -5.58
N GLY A 44 16.97 -8.37 -6.31
CA GLY A 44 18.27 -8.86 -5.82
C GLY A 44 19.41 -7.84 -5.84
N LEU A 45 19.29 -6.78 -6.65
CA LEU A 45 20.24 -5.66 -6.72
C LEU A 45 19.80 -4.46 -5.84
N LEU A 46 18.58 -4.49 -5.30
CA LEU A 46 18.04 -3.54 -4.31
C LEU A 46 18.60 -3.84 -2.91
N GLY A 47 19.88 -3.49 -2.71
CA GLY A 47 20.67 -3.75 -1.51
C GLY A 47 20.03 -3.40 -0.17
N ALA A 48 19.70 -4.44 0.59
CA ALA A 48 19.83 -4.42 2.05
C ALA A 48 21.13 -5.16 2.40
N GLY A 49 22.27 -4.56 2.04
CA GLY A 49 23.61 -5.10 2.33
C GLY A 49 24.05 -4.93 3.78
N LEU A 50 23.23 -4.34 4.67
CA LEU A 50 23.64 -4.03 6.05
C LEU A 50 22.72 -4.57 7.16
N LEU A 51 21.63 -5.28 6.86
CA LEU A 51 20.75 -5.85 7.91
C LEU A 51 20.44 -7.35 7.78
N ILE A 52 20.87 -8.03 6.70
CA ILE A 52 20.56 -9.45 6.47
C ILE A 52 21.68 -10.35 6.99
N LYS A 53 22.01 -10.31 8.29
CA LYS A 53 22.96 -11.29 8.84
C LYS A 53 22.63 -11.94 10.18
N GLN A 54 21.44 -11.74 10.76
CA GLN A 54 21.10 -12.50 11.99
C GLN A 54 19.75 -13.22 12.04
N TYR A 55 18.76 -12.94 11.18
CA TYR A 55 17.50 -13.72 11.20
C TYR A 55 16.91 -13.87 9.79
N ALA A 56 17.29 -14.93 9.09
CA ALA A 56 16.91 -15.18 7.70
C ALA A 56 15.61 -15.99 7.58
N THR A 57 14.51 -15.39 8.04
CA THR A 57 13.16 -15.72 7.53
C THR A 57 12.40 -14.41 7.38
N LEU A 58 12.59 -13.71 6.27
CA LEU A 58 11.68 -12.61 5.92
C LEU A 58 10.33 -13.24 5.59
N SER A 59 9.34 -13.06 6.46
CA SER A 59 7.97 -13.53 6.23
C SER A 59 7.39 -12.89 4.98
N ASP A 60 6.50 -13.60 4.27
CA ASP A 60 5.79 -13.09 3.09
C ASP A 60 5.09 -11.75 3.38
N GLU A 61 4.61 -11.56 4.60
CA GLU A 61 4.04 -10.31 5.11
C GLU A 61 5.01 -9.12 4.97
N PHE A 62 6.26 -9.28 5.39
CA PHE A 62 7.25 -8.21 5.32
C PHE A 62 7.54 -7.82 3.86
N ILE A 63 7.68 -8.82 2.98
CA ILE A 63 7.87 -8.60 1.55
C ILE A 63 6.68 -7.84 0.95
N ASN A 64 5.46 -8.23 1.33
CA ASN A 64 4.23 -7.60 0.86
C ASN A 64 4.11 -6.14 1.32
N ILE A 65 4.40 -5.85 2.59
CA ILE A 65 4.39 -4.48 3.13
C ILE A 65 5.41 -3.60 2.39
N ARG A 66 6.64 -4.09 2.25
CA ARG A 66 7.70 -3.38 1.52
C ARG A 66 7.30 -3.12 0.06
N ASN A 67 6.71 -4.10 -0.61
CA ASN A 67 6.24 -3.94 -1.99
C ASN A 67 5.12 -2.89 -2.08
N ARG A 68 4.26 -2.75 -1.07
CA ARG A 68 3.23 -1.72 -1.01
C ARG A 68 3.81 -0.31 -0.84
N ILE A 69 4.77 -0.13 0.08
CA ILE A 69 5.47 1.17 0.25
C ILE A 69 6.19 1.55 -1.05
N LYS A 70 6.78 0.58 -1.76
CA LYS A 70 7.43 0.81 -3.05
C LYS A 70 6.50 1.37 -4.14
N ILE A 71 5.18 1.16 -4.03
CA ILE A 71 4.22 1.70 -5.02
C ILE A 71 4.19 3.23 -5.00
N VAL A 72 4.44 3.82 -3.83
CA VAL A 72 4.26 5.26 -3.56
C VAL A 72 5.58 6.00 -3.35
N THR A 73 6.70 5.26 -3.29
CA THR A 73 8.05 5.82 -3.15
C THR A 73 8.84 5.70 -4.44
N SER A 74 9.78 6.63 -4.67
CA SER A 74 10.55 6.77 -5.91
C SER A 74 11.97 6.22 -5.80
N SER A 75 12.51 6.12 -4.57
CA SER A 75 13.87 5.62 -4.32
C SER A 75 13.91 4.62 -3.17
N MET A 76 15.03 3.90 -3.05
CA MET A 76 15.25 2.99 -1.90
C MET A 76 15.40 3.77 -0.59
N GLU A 77 16.03 4.94 -0.63
CA GLU A 77 16.21 5.81 0.54
C GLU A 77 14.86 6.30 1.06
N GLU A 78 14.00 6.81 0.17
CA GLU A 78 12.64 7.22 0.50
C GLU A 78 11.80 6.04 1.02
N LEU A 79 11.95 4.84 0.46
CA LEU A 79 11.29 3.64 0.95
C LEU A 79 11.67 3.32 2.40
N ILE A 80 12.97 3.40 2.73
CA ILE A 80 13.46 3.14 4.10
C ILE A 80 12.93 4.21 5.05
N GLU A 81 13.01 5.48 4.68
CA GLU A 81 12.50 6.59 5.50
C GLU A 81 11.00 6.43 5.77
N VAL A 82 10.20 6.20 4.72
CA VAL A 82 8.76 6.00 4.84
C VAL A 82 8.44 4.78 5.69
N HIS A 83 9.19 3.68 5.53
CA HIS A 83 9.02 2.48 6.35
C HIS A 83 9.24 2.76 7.85
N GLU A 84 10.35 3.42 8.20
CA GLU A 84 10.67 3.78 9.58
C GLU A 84 9.63 4.74 10.17
N ARG A 85 9.20 5.75 9.40
CA ARG A 85 8.17 6.69 9.83
C ARG A 85 6.82 6.02 10.02
N LEU A 86 6.42 5.10 9.13
CA LEU A 86 5.18 4.33 9.30
C LEU A 86 5.23 3.41 10.52
N LEU A 87 6.38 2.81 10.82
CA LEU A 87 6.55 2.00 12.03
C LEU A 87 6.44 2.87 13.28
N SER A 88 7.07 4.04 13.27
CA SER A 88 6.94 5.02 14.35
C SER A 88 5.51 5.49 14.54
N ILE A 89 4.78 5.75 13.45
CA ILE A 89 3.36 6.15 13.51
C ILE A 89 2.53 5.01 14.09
N ALA A 90 2.69 3.79 13.59
CA ALA A 90 1.95 2.62 14.07
C ALA A 90 2.11 2.43 15.59
N ASN A 91 3.35 2.53 16.09
CA ASN A 91 3.64 2.44 17.52
C ASN A 91 3.03 3.61 18.31
N ALA A 92 3.20 4.85 17.84
CA ALA A 92 2.68 6.04 18.49
C ALA A 92 1.15 6.03 18.59
N THR A 93 0.46 5.52 17.57
CA THR A 93 -1.00 5.46 17.50
C THR A 93 -1.58 4.12 17.93
N ARG A 94 -0.74 3.20 18.47
CA ARG A 94 -1.14 1.84 18.91
C ARG A 94 -1.92 1.08 17.83
N SER A 95 -1.53 1.29 16.58
CA SER A 95 -2.15 0.74 15.38
C SER A 95 -1.25 -0.34 14.79
N SER A 96 -1.80 -1.28 14.03
CA SER A 96 -0.96 -2.29 13.38
C SER A 96 -0.08 -1.62 12.29
N PHE A 97 1.17 -2.08 12.17
CA PHE A 97 2.08 -1.57 11.14
C PHE A 97 1.54 -1.82 9.73
N ARG A 98 0.93 -2.99 9.51
CA ARG A 98 0.24 -3.32 8.26
C ARG A 98 -0.89 -2.32 7.99
N GLY A 99 -1.82 -2.13 8.92
CA GLY A 99 -2.96 -1.21 8.72
C GLY A 99 -2.51 0.22 8.45
N THR A 100 -1.50 0.69 9.18
CA THR A 100 -0.90 2.02 9.00
C THR A 100 -0.27 2.17 7.61
N THR A 101 0.45 1.14 7.14
CA THR A 101 1.01 1.13 5.78
C THR A 101 -0.09 1.13 4.72
N GLU A 102 -1.13 0.33 4.91
CA GLU A 102 -2.25 0.27 3.96
C GLU A 102 -3.00 1.60 3.87
N LEU A 103 -3.23 2.27 5.01
CA LEU A 103 -3.79 3.61 5.06
C LEU A 103 -2.92 4.61 4.28
N PHE A 104 -1.63 4.68 4.60
CA PHE A 104 -0.72 5.61 3.94
C PHE A 104 -0.66 5.39 2.43
N VAL A 105 -0.55 4.14 1.97
CA VAL A 105 -0.47 3.81 0.54
C VAL A 105 -1.78 4.20 -0.17
N ARG A 106 -2.94 3.90 0.42
CA ARG A 106 -4.24 4.29 -0.15
C ARG A 106 -4.38 5.80 -0.25
N LEU A 107 -4.02 6.51 0.82
CA LEU A 107 -4.05 7.96 0.86
C LEU A 107 -3.10 8.56 -0.17
N SER A 108 -1.88 8.03 -0.29
CA SER A 108 -0.88 8.48 -1.27
C SER A 108 -1.32 8.28 -2.71
N LEU A 109 -1.96 7.15 -3.02
CA LEU A 109 -2.52 6.91 -4.34
C LEU A 109 -3.67 7.89 -4.66
N ALA A 110 -4.56 8.13 -3.70
CA ALA A 110 -5.67 9.06 -3.86
C ALA A 110 -5.19 10.51 -4.01
N ALA A 111 -4.23 10.93 -3.17
CA ALA A 111 -3.60 12.24 -3.17
C ALA A 111 -2.82 12.51 -4.47
N LYS A 112 -2.08 11.51 -4.96
CA LYS A 112 -1.33 11.61 -6.22
C LYS A 112 -2.22 11.90 -7.43
N ALA A 113 -3.43 11.34 -7.46
CA ALA A 113 -4.41 11.60 -8.53
C ALA A 113 -4.87 13.07 -8.55
N LEU A 114 -4.71 13.79 -7.44
CA LEU A 114 -5.12 15.19 -7.27
C LEU A 114 -3.95 16.17 -7.25
N GLY A 115 -2.71 15.69 -7.38
CA GLY A 115 -1.51 16.53 -7.29
C GLY A 115 -1.21 17.03 -5.86
N ILE A 116 -1.70 16.34 -4.83
CA ILE A 116 -1.42 16.67 -3.43
C ILE A 116 -0.01 16.16 -3.08
N GLU A 117 0.78 17.02 -2.43
CA GLU A 117 2.15 16.72 -2.00
C GLU A 117 2.22 15.51 -1.05
N GLN A 118 3.12 14.56 -1.34
CA GLN A 118 3.25 13.34 -0.55
C GLN A 118 3.76 13.59 0.89
N ASP A 119 4.57 14.61 1.10
CA ASP A 119 5.17 14.93 2.40
C ASP A 119 4.11 15.27 3.48
N ARG A 120 2.93 15.70 3.03
CA ARG A 120 1.77 16.00 3.88
C ARG A 120 1.12 14.74 4.45
N LEU A 121 1.30 13.60 3.80
CA LEU A 121 0.45 12.42 4.02
C LEU A 121 0.86 11.57 5.22
N LEU A 122 2.13 11.58 5.62
CA LEU A 122 2.58 10.87 6.83
C LEU A 122 1.98 11.50 8.11
N PRO A 123 2.04 12.84 8.31
CA PRO A 123 1.31 13.49 9.40
C PRO A 123 -0.20 13.23 9.37
N VAL A 124 -0.82 13.31 8.18
CA VAL A 124 -2.25 13.02 8.02
C VAL A 124 -2.58 11.56 8.37
N THR A 125 -1.72 10.62 8.00
CA THR A 125 -1.85 9.20 8.37
C THR A 125 -1.86 9.02 9.89
N LYS A 126 -0.97 9.71 10.62
CA LYS A 126 -0.97 9.71 12.09
C LYS A 126 -2.30 10.24 12.64
N SER A 127 -2.74 11.41 12.18
CA SER A 127 -4.00 12.03 12.63
C SER A 127 -5.22 11.12 12.38
N ILE A 128 -5.28 10.46 11.22
CA ILE A 128 -6.36 9.52 10.90
C ILE A 128 -6.31 8.30 11.84
N ASN A 129 -5.13 7.70 12.06
CA ASN A 129 -5.00 6.59 13.01
C ASN A 129 -5.45 6.98 14.43
N GLU A 130 -5.08 8.18 14.91
CA GLU A 130 -5.53 8.71 16.19
C GLU A 130 -7.05 8.85 16.22
N ALA A 131 -7.65 9.43 15.17
CA ALA A 131 -9.10 9.58 15.06
C ALA A 131 -9.85 8.24 15.06
N ILE A 132 -9.31 7.22 14.38
CA ILE A 132 -9.87 5.86 14.35
C ILE A 132 -9.82 5.21 15.74
N LEU A 133 -8.69 5.36 16.45
CA LEU A 133 -8.59 4.81 17.80
C LEU A 133 -9.56 5.53 18.75
N LEU A 134 -9.64 6.86 18.64
CA LEU A 134 -10.57 7.70 19.41
C LEU A 134 -12.03 7.32 19.14
N SER A 135 -12.38 6.86 17.92
CA SER A 135 -13.74 6.40 17.61
C SER A 135 -14.06 5.02 18.20
N GLY A 136 -13.07 4.29 18.74
CA GLY A 136 -13.26 2.93 19.23
C GLY A 136 -13.64 1.93 18.13
N ALA A 137 -13.35 2.27 16.87
CA ALA A 137 -13.68 1.42 15.74
C ALA A 137 -12.88 0.11 15.81
N THR A 138 -13.54 -1.01 15.57
CA THR A 138 -12.86 -2.28 15.38
C THR A 138 -11.98 -2.24 14.14
N ALA A 139 -11.00 -3.14 14.03
CA ALA A 139 -10.13 -3.21 12.86
C ALA A 139 -10.91 -3.38 11.54
N ARG A 140 -12.04 -4.12 11.56
CA ARG A 140 -12.88 -4.32 10.37
C ARG A 140 -13.67 -3.07 9.98
N GLU A 141 -14.21 -2.36 10.97
CA GLU A 141 -14.91 -1.08 10.72
C GLU A 141 -13.93 -0.03 10.20
N ALA A 142 -12.74 0.04 10.80
CA ALA A 142 -11.67 0.91 10.33
C ALA A 142 -11.28 0.59 8.88
N GLU A 143 -11.06 -0.68 8.54
CA GLU A 143 -10.72 -1.10 7.17
C GLU A 143 -11.81 -0.71 6.17
N ALA A 144 -13.09 -1.01 6.48
CA ALA A 144 -14.21 -0.68 5.60
C ALA A 144 -14.33 0.85 5.40
N GLY A 145 -14.22 1.63 6.48
CA GLY A 145 -14.38 3.07 6.42
C GLY A 145 -13.23 3.75 5.67
N LEU A 146 -12.01 3.23 5.85
CA LEU A 146 -10.82 3.71 5.15
C LEU A 146 -10.86 3.42 3.65
N ILE A 147 -11.39 2.26 3.24
CA ILE A 147 -11.61 1.96 1.82
C ILE A 147 -12.48 3.04 1.19
N GLN A 148 -13.62 3.34 1.82
CA GLN A 148 -14.59 4.32 1.32
C GLN A 148 -14.04 5.75 1.36
N LEU A 149 -13.33 6.12 2.44
CA LEU A 149 -12.64 7.40 2.54
C LEU A 149 -11.63 7.57 1.40
N SER A 150 -10.80 6.56 1.14
CA SER A 150 -9.80 6.60 0.06
C SER A 150 -10.43 6.71 -1.33
N GLN A 151 -11.59 6.06 -1.55
CA GLN A 151 -12.35 6.17 -2.79
C GLN A 151 -12.93 7.57 -2.97
N GLY A 152 -13.49 8.17 -1.92
CA GLY A 152 -14.00 9.54 -1.95
C GLY A 152 -12.90 10.58 -2.23
N ILE A 153 -11.73 10.43 -1.60
CA ILE A 153 -10.56 11.28 -1.88
C ILE A 153 -10.12 11.11 -3.33
N ALA A 154 -9.95 9.87 -3.81
CA ALA A 154 -9.50 9.61 -5.18
C ALA A 154 -10.50 10.14 -6.25
N ALA A 155 -11.80 10.10 -5.95
CA ALA A 155 -12.84 10.67 -6.79
C ALA A 155 -12.95 12.21 -6.70
N ASN A 156 -12.13 12.84 -5.85
CA ASN A 156 -12.21 14.24 -5.46
C ASN A 156 -13.59 14.69 -4.97
N ARG A 157 -14.39 13.74 -4.46
CA ARG A 157 -15.72 13.99 -3.90
C ARG A 157 -16.00 12.91 -2.86
N LEU A 158 -16.06 13.29 -1.59
CA LEU A 158 -16.54 12.42 -0.52
C LEU A 158 -18.03 12.68 -0.32
N GLY A 159 -18.88 11.82 -0.88
CA GLY A 159 -20.32 11.95 -0.84
C GLY A 159 -21.00 10.59 -0.85
N GLY A 160 -22.33 10.56 -0.99
CA GLY A 160 -23.08 9.33 -1.24
C GLY A 160 -22.82 8.20 -0.23
N ASP A 161 -22.52 7.01 -0.77
CA ASP A 161 -22.27 5.80 0.02
C ASP A 161 -20.90 5.85 0.71
N GLU A 162 -19.92 6.52 0.10
CA GLU A 162 -18.59 6.69 0.66
C GLU A 162 -18.66 7.49 1.98
N LEU A 163 -19.35 8.63 1.95
CA LEU A 163 -19.55 9.47 3.14
C LEU A 163 -20.43 8.77 4.18
N ARG A 164 -21.44 8.00 3.76
CA ARG A 164 -22.27 7.20 4.69
C ARG A 164 -21.40 6.22 5.47
N SER A 165 -20.54 5.47 4.78
CA SER A 165 -19.65 4.51 5.43
C SER A 165 -18.68 5.19 6.41
N VAL A 166 -18.14 6.36 6.05
CA VAL A 166 -17.27 7.13 6.96
C VAL A 166 -18.04 7.61 8.19
N LEU A 167 -19.26 8.11 8.03
CA LEU A 167 -20.11 8.53 9.15
C LEU A 167 -20.47 7.39 10.10
N GLU A 168 -20.72 6.20 9.55
CA GLU A 168 -21.15 5.01 10.31
C GLU A 168 -19.98 4.31 11.01
N GLN A 169 -18.87 4.10 10.30
CA GLN A 169 -17.75 3.29 10.78
C GLN A 169 -16.64 4.11 11.42
N LEU A 170 -16.50 5.38 11.02
CA LEU A 170 -15.43 6.28 11.46
C LEU A 170 -16.00 7.63 11.96
N PRO A 171 -16.86 7.63 12.99
CA PRO A 171 -17.59 8.84 13.39
C PRO A 171 -16.71 10.01 13.83
N VAL A 172 -15.51 9.76 14.37
CA VAL A 172 -14.55 10.82 14.75
C VAL A 172 -13.83 11.38 13.51
N VAL A 173 -13.57 10.56 12.50
CA VAL A 173 -13.03 11.02 11.20
C VAL A 173 -14.02 11.98 10.55
N ALA A 174 -15.31 11.63 10.53
CA ALA A 174 -16.36 12.53 10.05
C ALA A 174 -16.43 13.84 10.86
N ASP A 175 -16.26 13.79 12.18
CA ASP A 175 -16.22 15.01 13.02
C ASP A 175 -15.06 15.92 12.69
N VAL A 176 -13.88 15.35 12.45
CA VAL A 176 -12.68 16.10 12.07
C VAL A 176 -12.94 16.86 10.76
N ILE A 177 -13.52 16.19 9.75
CA ILE A 177 -13.85 16.80 8.47
C ILE A 177 -14.89 17.91 8.67
N ALA A 178 -16.00 17.62 9.35
CA ALA A 178 -17.07 18.60 9.60
C ALA A 178 -16.56 19.83 10.37
N LYS A 179 -15.77 19.62 11.42
CA LYS A 179 -15.17 20.68 12.22
C LYS A 179 -14.24 21.55 11.39
N SER A 180 -13.41 20.96 10.52
CA SER A 180 -12.51 21.73 9.65
C SER A 180 -13.25 22.64 8.67
N MET A 181 -14.46 22.24 8.28
CA MET A 181 -15.34 22.98 7.39
C MET A 181 -16.25 23.97 8.14
N GLY A 182 -16.23 23.95 9.48
CA GLY A 182 -17.09 24.80 10.31
C GLY A 182 -18.58 24.43 10.24
N ILE A 183 -18.90 23.16 9.96
CA ILE A 183 -20.26 22.69 9.76
C ILE A 183 -20.62 21.52 10.70
N THR A 184 -21.91 21.23 10.80
CA THR A 184 -22.45 20.06 11.51
C THR A 184 -22.36 18.79 10.66
N ARG A 185 -22.54 17.61 11.28
CA ARG A 185 -22.66 16.33 10.54
C ARG A 185 -23.81 16.31 9.55
N GLY A 186 -24.93 16.96 9.87
CA GLY A 186 -26.09 17.06 8.98
C GLY A 186 -25.73 17.85 7.71
N GLU A 187 -25.07 18.99 7.89
CA GLU A 187 -24.56 19.79 6.78
C GLU A 187 -23.44 19.08 6.01
N LEU A 188 -22.60 18.29 6.68
CA LEU A 188 -21.59 17.46 6.01
C LEU A 188 -22.25 16.50 5.00
N ARG A 189 -23.38 15.87 5.36
CA ARG A 189 -24.14 15.01 4.42
C ARG A 189 -24.62 15.80 3.21
N LEU A 190 -25.21 16.97 3.43
CA LEU A 190 -25.68 17.86 2.35
C LEU A 190 -24.54 18.33 1.44
N MET A 191 -23.38 18.64 2.01
CA MET A 191 -22.19 19.05 1.26
C MET A 191 -21.57 17.88 0.47
N GLY A 192 -21.63 16.67 1.02
CA GLY A 192 -21.23 15.45 0.32
C GLY A 192 -22.14 15.14 -0.87
N GLU A 193 -23.45 15.31 -0.76
CA GLU A 193 -24.40 15.19 -1.87
C GLU A 193 -24.12 16.20 -2.99
N GLN A 194 -23.67 17.40 -2.63
CA GLN A 194 -23.25 18.44 -3.57
C GLN A 194 -21.85 18.21 -4.17
N GLY A 195 -21.15 17.15 -3.76
CA GLY A 195 -19.79 16.83 -4.21
C GLY A 195 -18.73 17.85 -3.76
N LYS A 196 -18.99 18.60 -2.68
CA LYS A 196 -18.12 19.70 -2.22
C LYS A 196 -17.01 19.28 -1.27
N ILE A 197 -17.02 18.04 -0.78
CA ILE A 197 -15.99 17.53 0.12
C ILE A 197 -14.86 16.94 -0.73
N THR A 198 -13.89 17.77 -1.09
CA THR A 198 -12.77 17.37 -1.96
C THR A 198 -11.68 16.62 -1.21
N GLY A 199 -10.78 15.95 -1.93
CA GLY A 199 -9.64 15.28 -1.31
C GLY A 199 -8.73 16.26 -0.55
N GLU A 200 -8.54 17.46 -1.10
CA GLU A 200 -7.77 18.53 -0.44
C GLU A 200 -8.41 18.95 0.89
N ILE A 201 -9.74 19.14 0.93
CA ILE A 201 -10.46 19.48 2.17
C ILE A 201 -10.25 18.39 3.23
N VAL A 202 -10.31 17.11 2.84
CA VAL A 202 -10.09 16.00 3.77
C VAL A 202 -8.65 16.01 4.29
N VAL A 203 -7.65 16.18 3.43
CA VAL A 203 -6.23 16.25 3.84
C VAL A 203 -6.00 17.42 4.78
N GLU A 204 -6.45 18.63 4.42
CA GLU A 204 -6.35 19.82 5.26
C GLU A 204 -7.06 19.65 6.61
N ALA A 205 -8.19 18.94 6.65
CA ALA A 205 -8.92 18.69 7.89
C ALA A 205 -8.04 17.99 8.92
N PHE A 206 -7.31 16.95 8.49
CA PHE A 206 -6.44 16.16 9.35
C PHE A 206 -5.11 16.84 9.67
N GLU A 207 -4.64 17.74 8.79
CA GLU A 207 -3.51 18.62 9.10
C GLU A 207 -3.88 19.61 10.22
N LYS A 208 -5.04 20.27 10.10
CA LYS A 208 -5.54 21.25 11.08
C LYS A 208 -5.88 20.61 12.43
N ALA A 209 -6.40 19.38 12.42
CA ALA A 209 -6.81 18.67 13.63
C ALA A 209 -5.65 17.98 14.38
N ARG A 210 -4.43 17.97 13.84
CA ARG A 210 -3.30 17.18 14.37
C ARG A 210 -3.06 17.39 15.87
N VAL A 211 -2.95 18.65 16.30
CA VAL A 211 -2.64 18.98 17.72
C VAL A 211 -3.77 18.53 18.63
N GLU A 212 -5.02 18.80 18.25
CA GLU A 212 -6.19 18.41 19.03
C GLU A 212 -6.35 16.89 19.14
N LEU A 213 -6.10 16.17 18.04
CA LEU A 213 -6.17 14.70 18.02
C LEU A 213 -5.09 14.09 18.90
N GLU A 214 -3.87 14.61 18.83
CA GLU A 214 -2.75 14.19 19.67
C GLU A 214 -3.03 14.42 21.17
N GLU A 215 -3.56 15.59 21.54
CA GLU A 215 -3.96 15.89 22.92
C GLU A 215 -5.06 14.94 23.42
N LYS A 216 -6.12 14.74 22.63
CA LYS A 216 -7.21 13.82 22.96
C LYS A 216 -6.70 12.39 23.10
N PHE A 217 -5.85 11.95 22.18
CA PHE A 217 -5.26 10.62 22.19
C PHE A 217 -4.39 10.38 23.43
N ALA A 218 -3.58 11.37 23.83
CA ALA A 218 -2.72 11.28 25.01
C ALA A 218 -3.51 11.07 26.32
N THR A 219 -4.75 11.54 26.39
CA THR A 219 -5.62 11.34 27.56
C THR A 219 -6.25 9.94 27.64
N GLN A 220 -6.15 9.11 26.59
CA GLN A 220 -6.74 7.77 26.59
C GLN A 220 -5.86 6.73 27.28
N VAL A 221 -6.47 6.00 28.23
CA VAL A 221 -5.88 4.80 28.85
C VAL A 221 -5.80 3.67 27.80
N PRO A 222 -4.62 3.08 27.56
CA PRO A 222 -4.47 1.96 26.63
C PRO A 222 -5.29 0.75 27.06
N THR A 223 -5.94 0.08 26.10
CA THR A 223 -6.54 -1.24 26.36
C THR A 223 -5.45 -2.30 26.46
N ILE A 224 -5.73 -3.42 27.14
CA ILE A 224 -4.78 -4.53 27.31
C ILE A 224 -4.29 -5.03 25.93
N SER A 225 -5.18 -5.17 24.95
CA SER A 225 -4.83 -5.59 23.59
C SER A 225 -3.89 -4.63 22.86
N GLN A 226 -3.95 -3.32 23.16
CA GLN A 226 -3.07 -2.31 22.57
C GLN A 226 -1.66 -2.34 23.16
N GLN A 227 -1.48 -2.84 24.39
CA GLN A 227 -0.17 -2.93 25.04
C GLN A 227 0.73 -4.04 24.45
N PHE A 228 0.15 -5.01 23.75
CA PHE A 228 0.87 -6.14 23.15
C PHE A 228 1.11 -6.00 21.64
N THR A 229 0.72 -4.87 21.03
CA THR A 229 0.99 -4.63 19.60
C THR A 229 2.41 -4.09 19.47
N VAL A 230 3.32 -4.93 18.96
CA VAL A 230 4.72 -4.61 18.60
C VAL A 230 4.95 -5.01 17.15
#